data_AF-A0A7S4SDY5-F1
#
_entry.id   AF-A0A7S4SDY5-F1
#
_cell.length_a   1.000
_cell.length_b   1.000
_cell.length_c   1.000
_cell.angle_alpha   90.00
_cell.angle_beta   90.00
_cell.angle_gamma   90.00
#
_symmetry.space_group_name_H-M   'P 1'
#
loop_
_entity.id
_entity.type
_entity.pdbx_description
1 polymer ?
#
loop_
_entity_poly.entity_id
_entity_poly.type
_entity_poly.pdbx_seq_one_letter_code
_entity_poly.pdbx_strand_id
1 'polypeptide(L)'
;DADVAIILEEFTLSLPGVESYPNPEDACAELAIGGDANLNEFATFPMRTNTDPLKLSKIEEGGNKFYRLSERTEYYHGFHQTIPSKCAQADIMFEFSARIRLHSEVKEQVRVEIDARELNGDYINDYDIVACPEQSISDGWQICTGTFVFDGTLMDTPLLELNIKTIGSSVTNNFDVDIDDLSFRPTEGPLDTLVLDNTNNKVSGCWGVGSEVLFTSQTLTYEDDEVRTIVNVATTSDGMFATIKLDNAVYPTSVVVDDDPNAAAFAGEVALLTRNVIVEGDDANSPDHGGYLMVYRTPNVEQTIEGIEFKKMGQLGIFDRYPIQFEQCKDAGGSRVSMNTIRDSFQRCVVLEGTNGAIISKNVAFNTAGHCYVLEDRTEINNIFEYNLGARTNKINVNYLVDSENKD
;
A
#
# COMPACT_ATOMS: atom_id res chain seq x y z
N ASP A 1 39.43 20.00 43.53
CA ASP A 1 39.15 21.42 43.24
C ASP A 1 40.42 22.13 42.81
N ALA A 2 40.64 22.16 41.49
CA ALA A 2 41.51 23.15 40.88
C ALA A 2 40.56 24.19 40.25
N ASP A 3 40.66 25.44 40.69
CA ASP A 3 39.89 26.55 40.11
C ASP A 3 40.32 26.74 38.65
N VAL A 4 39.50 26.26 37.72
CA VAL A 4 39.73 26.49 36.29
C VAL A 4 39.19 27.86 35.94
N ALA A 5 40.08 28.78 35.56
CA ALA A 5 39.70 30.08 35.00
C ALA A 5 39.48 29.93 33.48
N ILE A 6 38.23 30.08 33.03
CA ILE A 6 37.89 30.14 31.60
C ILE A 6 37.90 31.61 31.18
N ILE A 7 38.75 31.95 30.21
CA ILE A 7 38.83 33.28 29.60
C ILE A 7 38.33 33.16 28.16
N LEU A 8 37.23 33.83 27.85
CA LEU A 8 36.68 33.98 26.50
C LEU A 8 37.10 35.36 25.97
N GLU A 9 37.91 35.38 24.91
CA GLU A 9 38.45 36.61 24.32
C GLU A 9 37.52 37.19 23.24
N GLU A 10 37.09 36.35 22.29
CA GLU A 10 36.10 36.70 21.28
C GLU A 10 35.06 35.57 21.16
N PHE A 11 33.78 35.94 21.23
CA PHE A 11 32.66 35.03 21.01
C PHE A 11 31.69 35.67 20.03
N THR A 12 31.29 34.91 19.01
CA THR A 12 30.29 35.32 18.03
C THR A 12 29.11 34.38 18.10
N LEU A 13 27.91 34.93 18.26
CA LEU A 13 26.66 34.21 18.09
C LEU A 13 26.09 34.60 16.73
N SER A 14 26.05 33.64 15.81
CA SER A 14 25.35 33.77 14.53
C SER A 14 24.09 32.91 14.55
N LEU A 15 23.07 33.35 13.83
CA LEU A 15 21.97 32.46 13.47
C LEU A 15 22.51 31.39 12.51
N PRO A 16 21.93 30.17 12.53
CA PRO A 16 22.11 29.21 11.45
C PRO A 16 21.84 29.86 10.09
N GLY A 17 22.51 29.40 9.04
CA GLY A 17 22.28 29.95 7.70
C GLY A 17 20.88 29.62 7.19
N VAL A 18 20.48 30.29 6.10
CA VAL A 18 19.12 30.23 5.54
C VAL A 18 18.70 28.82 5.14
N GLU A 19 19.65 27.98 4.78
CA GLU A 19 19.50 26.55 4.46
C GLU A 19 19.04 25.69 5.65
N SER A 20 19.16 26.21 6.87
CA SER A 20 18.69 25.52 8.08
C SER A 20 17.20 25.73 8.35
N TYR A 21 16.51 26.49 7.50
CA TYR A 21 15.11 26.83 7.63
C TYR A 21 14.34 26.39 6.37
N PRO A 22 13.05 26.01 6.49
CA PRO A 22 12.21 25.74 5.34
C PRO A 22 12.15 26.94 4.38
N ASN A 23 12.15 26.67 3.07
CA ASN A 23 11.84 27.71 2.09
C ASN A 23 10.40 28.20 2.31
N PRO A 24 10.16 29.49 2.61
CA PRO A 24 8.81 29.98 2.85
C PRO A 24 7.90 29.90 1.62
N GLU A 25 8.46 29.89 0.41
CA GLU A 25 7.71 29.74 -0.85
C GLU A 25 7.33 28.28 -1.16
N ASP A 26 8.07 27.32 -0.59
CA ASP A 26 7.91 25.89 -0.87
C ASP A 26 8.26 25.03 0.35
N ALA A 27 7.57 25.28 1.45
CA ALA A 27 7.91 24.69 2.74
C ALA A 27 7.60 23.19 2.86
N CYS A 28 6.93 22.61 1.86
CA CYS A 28 6.47 21.21 1.86
C CYS A 28 7.19 20.34 0.82
N ALA A 29 8.06 20.90 -0.02
CA ALA A 29 8.85 20.11 -0.96
C ALA A 29 9.94 19.27 -0.30
N GLU A 30 10.35 19.64 0.91
CA GLU A 30 11.33 18.92 1.73
C GLU A 30 10.91 19.05 3.20
N LEU A 31 10.59 17.92 3.84
CA LEU A 31 10.21 17.88 5.25
C LEU A 31 11.41 17.68 6.16
N ALA A 32 12.50 17.10 5.64
CA ALA A 32 13.74 16.90 6.39
C ALA A 32 14.73 18.06 6.17
N ILE A 33 14.46 19.18 6.81
CA ILE A 33 15.22 20.43 6.65
C ILE A 33 16.68 20.28 7.12
N GLY A 34 17.65 20.69 6.29
CA GLY A 34 19.06 20.61 6.66
C GLY A 34 19.55 19.17 6.83
N GLY A 35 18.95 18.20 6.13
CA GLY A 35 19.39 16.82 6.17
C GLY A 35 20.75 16.54 5.51
N ASP A 36 21.19 17.40 4.59
CA ASP A 36 22.57 17.43 4.07
C ASP A 36 23.44 18.31 4.98
N ALA A 37 24.32 17.67 5.74
CA ALA A 37 25.18 18.39 6.68
C ALA A 37 26.23 19.25 5.97
N ASN A 38 26.46 19.14 4.66
CA ASN A 38 27.41 19.99 3.94
C ASN A 38 26.94 21.44 3.83
N LEU A 39 25.63 21.69 3.90
CA LEU A 39 25.04 23.00 3.60
C LEU A 39 25.18 24.03 4.74
N ASN A 40 25.33 23.59 6.00
CA ASN A 40 25.33 24.47 7.19
C ASN A 40 26.68 24.50 7.88
N GLU A 41 27.35 25.65 8.07
CA GLU A 41 28.77 25.66 8.49
C GLU A 41 29.06 25.02 9.86
N PHE A 42 28.24 25.28 10.90
CA PHE A 42 28.58 24.88 12.28
C PHE A 42 27.41 24.36 13.13
N ALA A 43 26.16 24.47 12.69
CA ALA A 43 25.01 24.10 13.51
C ALA A 43 24.52 22.67 13.20
N THR A 44 24.14 21.96 14.25
CA THR A 44 23.33 20.73 14.15
C THR A 44 21.86 21.06 13.91
N PHE A 45 21.46 22.32 14.11
CA PHE A 45 20.11 22.80 13.83
C PHE A 45 19.72 22.58 12.35
N PRO A 46 18.47 22.16 12.06
CA PRO A 46 17.35 21.92 12.99
C PRO A 46 17.31 20.52 13.61
N MET A 47 18.32 19.68 13.36
CA MET A 47 18.44 18.37 13.99
C MET A 47 18.62 18.49 15.51
N ARG A 48 17.86 17.69 16.25
CA ARG A 48 17.91 17.61 17.70
C ARG A 48 18.10 16.17 18.13
N THR A 49 18.30 15.98 19.42
CA THR A 49 18.28 14.67 20.05
C THR A 49 17.48 14.72 21.33
N ASN A 50 16.87 13.61 21.71
CA ASN A 50 16.16 13.41 22.97
C ASN A 50 17.10 13.08 24.15
N THR A 51 18.43 13.11 23.93
CA THR A 51 19.45 13.02 24.98
C THR A 51 20.17 14.36 25.18
N ASP A 52 21.32 14.35 25.87
CA ASP A 52 22.19 15.52 25.99
C ASP A 52 22.53 16.11 24.61
N PRO A 53 22.14 17.36 24.31
CA PRO A 53 22.44 17.99 23.03
C PRO A 53 23.92 18.05 22.68
N LEU A 54 24.81 18.00 23.67
CA LEU A 54 26.27 17.99 23.45
C LEU A 54 26.76 16.69 22.78
N LYS A 55 25.93 15.65 22.74
CA LYS A 55 26.22 14.38 22.09
C LYS A 55 25.88 14.36 20.60
N LEU A 56 25.09 15.32 20.14
CA LEU A 56 24.81 15.51 18.72
C LEU A 56 25.86 16.47 18.16
N SER A 57 26.66 15.97 17.23
CA SER A 57 27.75 16.73 16.63
C SER A 57 27.73 16.60 15.12
N LYS A 58 28.37 17.57 14.47
CA LYS A 58 28.63 17.52 13.04
C LYS A 58 30.09 17.12 12.84
N ILE A 59 30.31 16.09 12.03
CA ILE A 59 31.62 15.49 11.80
C ILE A 59 32.01 15.69 10.32
N GLU A 60 33.30 15.89 10.05
CA GLU A 60 33.86 15.93 8.70
C GLU A 60 34.88 14.79 8.54
N GLU A 61 34.60 13.86 7.62
CA GLU A 61 35.50 12.76 7.28
C GLU A 61 35.62 12.66 5.75
N GLY A 62 36.84 12.67 5.22
CA GLY A 62 37.07 12.47 3.78
C GLY A 62 36.47 13.53 2.86
N GLY A 63 36.24 14.75 3.38
CA GLY A 63 35.61 15.85 2.62
C GLY A 63 34.08 15.81 2.60
N ASN A 64 33.46 14.86 3.32
CA ASN A 64 32.03 14.79 3.53
C ASN A 64 31.68 15.17 4.97
N LYS A 65 30.63 15.98 5.15
CA LYS A 65 30.12 16.34 6.47
C LYS A 65 28.84 15.57 6.74
N PHE A 66 28.63 15.12 7.98
CA PHE A 66 27.45 14.36 8.42
C PHE A 66 27.14 14.62 9.90
N TYR A 67 25.98 14.16 10.37
CA TYR A 67 25.58 14.25 11.79
C TYR A 67 25.93 12.95 12.53
N ARG A 68 26.54 13.08 13.71
CA ARG A 68 26.85 11.96 14.60
C ARG A 68 26.19 12.16 15.95
N LEU A 69 25.50 11.11 16.42
CA LEU A 69 25.04 11.01 17.80
C LEU A 69 25.96 10.05 18.55
N SER A 70 26.80 10.61 19.43
CA SER A 70 27.81 9.87 20.18
C SER A 70 27.39 9.56 21.62
N GLU A 71 28.13 8.66 22.28
CA GLU A 71 27.99 8.39 23.72
C GLU A 71 26.54 8.06 24.14
N ARG A 72 25.82 7.34 23.27
CA ARG A 72 24.45 6.92 23.52
C ARG A 72 24.46 5.94 24.69
N THR A 73 23.49 6.06 25.60
CA THR A 73 23.32 5.14 26.73
C THR A 73 22.07 4.29 26.61
N GLU A 74 21.17 4.66 25.69
CA GLU A 74 19.87 4.04 25.49
C GLU A 74 19.60 3.91 24.00
N TYR A 75 18.93 2.83 23.60
CA TYR A 75 18.63 2.54 22.19
C TYR A 75 17.69 3.57 21.56
N TYR A 76 16.79 4.14 22.36
CA TYR A 76 15.84 5.17 21.91
C TYR A 76 16.46 6.57 21.83
N HIS A 77 17.73 6.75 22.22
CA HIS A 77 18.43 8.00 21.92
C HIS A 77 18.64 8.09 20.42
N GLY A 78 18.03 9.10 19.81
CA GLY A 78 17.92 9.22 18.36
C GLY A 78 18.01 10.66 17.88
N PHE A 79 17.82 10.81 16.59
CA PHE A 79 17.76 12.08 15.88
C PHE A 79 16.30 12.50 15.76
N HIS A 80 16.03 13.78 16.04
CA HIS A 80 14.69 14.35 16.10
C HIS A 80 14.62 15.61 15.26
N GLN A 81 13.61 15.71 14.42
CA GLN A 81 13.35 16.90 13.61
C GLN A 81 11.87 17.21 13.54
N THR A 82 11.49 18.45 13.83
CA THR A 82 10.09 18.88 13.65
C THR A 82 9.75 18.97 12.17
N ILE A 83 8.65 18.32 11.80
CA ILE A 83 8.04 18.43 10.48
C ILE A 83 6.94 19.51 10.55
N PRO A 84 6.81 20.39 9.54
CA PRO A 84 5.70 21.32 9.50
C PRO A 84 4.37 20.55 9.35
N SER A 85 3.53 20.55 10.40
CA SER A 85 2.25 19.81 10.39
C SER A 85 1.33 20.21 9.23
N LYS A 86 1.38 21.46 8.77
CA LYS A 86 0.68 21.93 7.56
C LYS A 86 1.07 21.20 6.25
N CYS A 87 2.22 20.52 6.24
CA CYS A 87 2.70 19.76 5.10
C CYS A 87 2.33 18.27 5.19
N ALA A 88 1.86 17.80 6.34
CA ALA A 88 1.20 16.52 6.46
C ALA A 88 -0.16 16.62 5.75
N GLN A 89 -0.19 16.19 4.49
CA GLN A 89 -1.40 16.19 3.67
C GLN A 89 -1.80 14.74 3.44
N ALA A 90 -3.10 14.46 3.63
CA ALA A 90 -3.65 13.16 3.29
C ALA A 90 -3.40 12.83 1.83
N ASP A 91 -3.27 11.53 1.60
CA ASP A 91 -3.23 10.90 0.29
C ASP A 91 -2.00 11.28 -0.57
N ILE A 92 -1.05 12.06 -0.04
CA ILE A 92 0.28 12.27 -0.64
C ILE A 92 1.24 11.23 -0.08
N MET A 93 1.90 10.49 -0.98
CA MET A 93 3.02 9.63 -0.64
C MET A 93 4.28 10.48 -0.50
N PHE A 94 4.94 10.32 0.63
CA PHE A 94 6.25 10.89 0.90
C PHE A 94 7.30 9.78 0.87
N GLU A 95 8.44 10.04 0.26
CA GLU A 95 9.60 9.17 0.31
C GLU A 95 10.62 9.73 1.30
N PHE A 96 10.92 8.92 2.32
CA PHE A 96 12.06 9.11 3.20
C PHE A 96 13.29 8.46 2.56
N SER A 97 14.43 9.14 2.64
CA SER A 97 15.73 8.59 2.30
C SER A 97 16.80 9.17 3.22
N ALA A 98 17.71 8.32 3.67
CA ALA A 98 18.89 8.74 4.41
C ALA A 98 20.04 7.76 4.20
N ARG A 99 21.27 8.25 4.32
CA ARG A 99 22.44 7.41 4.53
C ARG A 99 22.72 7.29 6.01
N ILE A 100 22.82 6.06 6.50
CA ILE A 100 22.99 5.75 7.91
C ILE A 100 24.20 4.82 8.07
N ARG A 101 25.05 5.09 9.04
CA ARG A 101 26.18 4.23 9.42
C ARG A 101 26.18 3.97 10.91
N LEU A 102 26.19 2.69 11.30
CA LEU A 102 26.21 2.28 12.71
C LEU A 102 27.61 1.87 13.16
N HIS A 103 28.03 2.32 14.34
CA HIS A 103 29.31 1.94 14.95
C HIS A 103 29.17 0.70 15.85
N SER A 104 28.34 -0.26 15.47
CA SER A 104 28.12 -1.51 16.21
C SER A 104 29.04 -2.63 15.70
N GLU A 105 29.56 -3.46 16.60
CA GLU A 105 30.32 -4.67 16.22
C GLU A 105 29.42 -5.81 15.73
N VAL A 106 28.12 -5.76 16.06
CA VAL A 106 27.11 -6.74 15.62
C VAL A 106 26.09 -6.07 14.71
N LYS A 107 25.34 -6.88 13.96
CA LYS A 107 24.26 -6.36 13.13
C LYS A 107 23.14 -5.82 14.00
N GLU A 108 22.81 -4.55 13.77
CA GLU A 108 21.78 -3.80 14.47
C GLU A 108 20.94 -3.03 13.46
N GLN A 109 19.80 -2.52 13.91
CA GLN A 109 18.81 -1.91 13.04
C GLN A 109 18.39 -0.53 13.52
N VAL A 110 18.06 0.34 12.57
CA VAL A 110 17.45 1.65 12.81
C VAL A 110 15.99 1.62 12.37
N ARG A 111 15.15 2.28 13.16
CA ARG A 111 13.77 2.60 12.85
C ARG A 111 13.64 4.08 12.58
N VAL A 112 12.87 4.39 11.56
CA VAL A 112 12.44 5.74 11.21
C VAL A 112 10.95 5.79 11.43
N GLU A 113 10.49 6.76 12.20
CA GLU A 113 9.08 6.93 12.58
C GLU A 113 8.70 8.41 12.64
N ILE A 114 7.39 8.66 12.64
CA ILE A 114 6.80 9.97 12.93
C ILE A 114 6.21 9.93 14.34
N ASP A 115 6.76 10.74 15.24
CA ASP A 115 6.22 10.99 16.57
C ASP A 115 5.12 12.07 16.48
N ALA A 116 3.91 11.73 16.90
CA ALA A 116 2.82 12.67 17.14
C ALA A 116 2.89 13.20 18.58
N ARG A 117 2.84 14.52 18.74
CA ARG A 117 2.96 15.21 20.04
C ARG A 117 1.95 16.34 20.21
N GLU A 118 1.63 16.60 21.47
CA GLU A 118 0.90 17.79 21.90
C GLU A 118 1.81 19.04 21.84
N LEU A 119 1.21 20.24 21.88
CA LEU A 119 1.98 21.50 21.87
C LEU A 119 2.91 21.68 23.08
N ASN A 120 2.63 20.99 24.20
CA ASN A 120 3.48 20.99 25.38
C ASN A 120 4.63 19.96 25.29
N GLY A 121 4.71 19.18 24.20
CA GLY A 121 5.71 18.15 23.96
C GLY A 121 5.31 16.76 24.46
N ASP A 122 4.13 16.60 25.08
CA ASP A 122 3.65 15.31 25.52
C ASP A 122 3.44 14.37 24.33
N TYR A 123 3.86 13.12 24.51
CA TYR A 123 3.76 12.08 23.50
C TYR A 123 2.31 11.63 23.30
N ILE A 124 1.88 11.53 22.04
CA ILE A 124 0.56 10.99 21.67
C ILE A 124 0.72 9.58 21.13
N ASN A 125 1.44 9.42 20.02
CA ASN A 125 1.62 8.13 19.33
C ASN A 125 2.82 8.19 18.37
N ASP A 126 3.26 7.03 17.87
CA ASP A 126 4.28 6.90 16.82
C ASP A 126 3.73 6.12 15.60
N TYR A 127 4.31 6.42 14.44
CA TYR A 127 3.94 5.81 13.17
C TYR A 127 5.21 5.41 12.42
N ASP A 128 5.41 4.11 12.24
CA ASP A 128 6.58 3.56 11.55
C ASP A 128 6.60 3.99 10.07
N ILE A 129 7.74 4.54 9.61
CA ILE A 129 8.01 4.76 8.18
C ILE A 129 8.74 3.54 7.62
N VAL A 130 9.87 3.18 8.23
CA VAL A 130 10.70 2.06 7.77
C VAL A 130 11.61 1.53 8.88
N ALA A 131 11.81 0.22 8.87
CA ALA A 131 12.93 -0.42 9.56
C ALA A 131 14.07 -0.61 8.55
N CYS A 132 15.16 0.15 8.72
CA CYS A 132 16.30 0.16 7.81
C CYS A 132 17.00 -1.20 7.72
N PRO A 133 17.81 -1.48 6.68
CA PRO A 133 18.58 -2.71 6.62
C PRO A 133 19.49 -2.92 7.84
N GLU A 134 19.56 -4.15 8.33
CA GLU A 134 20.49 -4.51 9.42
C GLU A 134 21.95 -4.32 8.99
N GLN A 135 22.72 -3.64 9.82
CA GLN A 135 24.09 -3.25 9.52
C GLN A 135 24.98 -3.24 10.77
N SER A 136 26.27 -3.36 10.53
CA SER A 136 27.34 -3.27 11.51
C SER A 136 28.42 -2.30 11.00
N ILE A 137 29.42 -2.00 11.83
CA ILE A 137 30.51 -1.08 11.49
C ILE A 137 31.29 -1.52 10.24
N SER A 138 31.36 -2.83 9.95
CA SER A 138 32.03 -3.34 8.75
C SER A 138 31.25 -3.10 7.45
N ASP A 139 29.93 -2.88 7.53
CA ASP A 139 29.09 -2.62 6.37
C ASP A 139 29.19 -1.16 5.91
N GLY A 140 29.67 -0.25 6.77
CA GLY A 140 29.85 1.16 6.44
C GLY A 140 28.53 1.91 6.27
N TRP A 141 28.49 2.85 5.31
CA TRP A 141 27.27 3.60 5.02
C TRP A 141 26.26 2.74 4.27
N GLN A 142 25.04 2.69 4.79
CA GLN A 142 23.90 2.02 4.17
C GLN A 142 22.83 3.05 3.80
N ILE A 143 22.10 2.79 2.71
CA ILE A 143 20.96 3.59 2.31
C ILE A 143 19.71 3.02 3.00
N CYS A 144 18.93 3.89 3.62
CA CYS A 144 17.63 3.57 4.17
C CYS A 144 16.57 4.40 3.47
N THR A 145 15.66 3.74 2.75
CA THR A 145 14.52 4.36 2.07
C THR A 145 13.22 3.79 2.60
N GLY A 146 12.18 4.62 2.65
CA GLY A 146 10.83 4.22 3.07
C GLY A 146 9.78 5.15 2.50
N THR A 147 8.54 4.69 2.45
CA THR A 147 7.41 5.52 2.03
C THR A 147 6.46 5.75 3.20
N PHE A 148 5.79 6.90 3.22
CA PHE A 148 4.87 7.27 4.27
C PHE A 148 3.70 8.08 3.72
N VAL A 149 2.51 7.86 4.27
CA VAL A 149 1.31 8.64 3.98
C VAL A 149 0.76 9.13 5.30
N PHE A 150 0.49 10.44 5.39
CA PHE A 150 -0.18 11.00 6.56
C PHE A 150 -1.67 10.69 6.51
N ASP A 151 -2.21 10.10 7.57
CA ASP A 151 -3.65 9.83 7.68
C ASP A 151 -4.43 11.00 8.31
N GLY A 152 -5.75 10.84 8.40
CA GLY A 152 -6.65 11.80 9.02
C GLY A 152 -6.28 12.20 10.45
N THR A 153 -5.71 11.28 11.24
CA THR A 153 -5.34 11.55 12.64
C THR A 153 -4.07 12.38 12.74
N LEU A 154 -3.11 12.14 11.87
CA LEU A 154 -1.84 12.87 11.81
C LEU A 154 -2.00 14.32 11.33
N MET A 155 -2.96 14.59 10.43
CA MET A 155 -3.22 15.94 9.93
C MET A 155 -3.69 16.92 11.00
N ASP A 156 -4.44 16.43 11.99
CA ASP A 156 -4.94 17.25 13.10
C ASP A 156 -3.93 17.34 14.27
N THR A 157 -2.79 16.66 14.16
CA THR A 157 -1.79 16.62 15.22
C THR A 157 -1.02 17.95 15.32
N PRO A 158 -0.92 18.56 16.52
CA PRO A 158 -0.28 19.86 16.68
C PRO A 158 1.22 19.88 16.33
N LEU A 159 1.94 18.81 16.68
CA LEU A 159 3.37 18.70 16.47
C LEU A 159 3.71 17.30 15.92
N LEU A 160 4.39 17.27 14.77
CA LEU A 160 4.92 16.06 14.16
C LEU A 160 6.45 16.13 14.19
N GLU A 161 7.10 15.04 14.60
CA GLU A 161 8.55 14.94 14.62
C GLU A 161 9.03 13.69 13.90
N LEU A 162 9.94 13.84 12.96
CA LEU A 162 10.72 12.73 12.41
C LEU A 162 11.68 12.25 13.48
N ASN A 163 11.58 10.96 13.83
CA ASN A 163 12.39 10.32 14.85
C ASN A 163 13.16 9.15 14.23
N ILE A 164 14.49 9.17 14.36
CA ILE A 164 15.38 8.13 13.84
C ILE A 164 16.16 7.55 15.01
N LYS A 165 15.86 6.31 15.40
CA LYS A 165 16.40 5.64 16.60
C LYS A 165 16.79 4.19 16.30
N THR A 166 17.68 3.61 17.09
CA THR A 166 17.96 2.18 16.95
C THR A 166 16.87 1.34 17.61
N ILE A 167 16.71 0.09 17.19
CA ILE A 167 15.77 -0.86 17.77
C ILE A 167 16.55 -1.86 18.63
N GLY A 168 16.05 -2.17 19.83
CA GLY A 168 16.61 -3.24 20.66
C GLY A 168 16.77 -2.87 22.13
N SER A 169 17.77 -3.45 22.79
CA SER A 169 18.03 -3.22 24.22
C SER A 169 19.21 -2.29 24.46
N SER A 170 19.21 -1.53 25.56
CA SER A 170 20.25 -0.53 25.89
C SER A 170 21.67 -1.10 26.03
N VAL A 171 21.81 -2.40 26.29
CA VAL A 171 23.12 -3.05 26.47
C VAL A 171 23.86 -3.27 25.14
N THR A 172 23.14 -3.47 24.03
CA THR A 172 23.75 -3.69 22.70
C THR A 172 23.70 -2.44 21.82
N ASN A 173 22.91 -1.43 22.20
CA ASN A 173 22.57 -0.27 21.38
C ASN A 173 23.13 1.08 21.88
N ASN A 174 24.29 1.06 22.52
CA ASN A 174 24.98 2.24 23.05
C ASN A 174 26.10 2.78 22.13
N PHE A 175 26.13 2.32 20.88
CA PHE A 175 27.10 2.75 19.87
C PHE A 175 26.70 4.05 19.17
N ASP A 176 27.70 4.73 18.60
CA ASP A 176 27.53 5.94 17.82
C ASP A 176 26.74 5.67 16.52
N VAL A 177 25.90 6.63 16.15
CA VAL A 177 25.09 6.57 14.92
C VAL A 177 25.41 7.79 14.08
N ASP A 178 25.69 7.55 12.80
CA ASP A 178 25.90 8.61 11.82
C ASP A 178 24.73 8.66 10.83
N ILE A 179 24.27 9.87 10.51
CA ILE A 179 23.24 10.13 9.51
C ILE A 179 23.71 11.23 8.57
N ASP A 180 23.44 11.04 7.29
CA ASP A 180 23.74 11.98 6.22
C ASP A 180 22.72 11.89 5.09
N ASP A 181 22.72 12.89 4.20
CA ASP A 181 21.87 12.96 3.01
C ASP A 181 20.38 12.68 3.32
N LEU A 182 19.89 13.19 4.45
CA LEU A 182 18.52 12.98 4.90
C LEU A 182 17.55 13.80 4.05
N SER A 183 16.49 13.15 3.56
CA SER A 183 15.46 13.72 2.71
C SER A 183 14.11 13.08 3.03
N PHE A 184 13.05 13.89 3.06
CA PHE A 184 11.68 13.40 3.21
C PHE A 184 10.74 14.25 2.35
N ARG A 185 10.45 13.79 1.14
CA ARG A 185 9.82 14.60 0.09
C ARG A 185 8.53 13.99 -0.40
N PRO A 186 7.54 14.80 -0.82
CA PRO A 186 6.41 14.28 -1.56
C PRO A 186 6.92 13.72 -2.91
N THR A 187 6.55 12.49 -3.23
CA THR A 187 6.94 11.84 -4.49
C THR A 187 5.76 11.68 -5.43
N GLU A 188 4.67 11.11 -4.94
CA GLU A 188 3.46 10.87 -5.70
C GLU A 188 2.23 11.34 -4.92
N GLY A 189 1.40 12.15 -5.57
CA GLY A 189 0.17 12.66 -4.97
C GLY A 189 -1.03 11.73 -5.18
N PRO A 190 -2.15 12.02 -4.52
CA PRO A 190 -3.41 11.33 -4.73
C PRO A 190 -3.79 11.36 -6.22
N LEU A 191 -4.04 10.20 -6.81
CA LEU A 191 -4.46 10.12 -8.21
C LEU A 191 -5.98 10.10 -8.27
N ASP A 192 -6.59 11.19 -8.76
CA ASP A 192 -8.02 11.22 -9.07
C ASP A 192 -8.32 10.89 -10.54
N THR A 193 -7.29 10.57 -11.32
CA THR A 193 -7.38 10.44 -12.76
C THR A 193 -6.53 9.27 -13.27
N LEU A 194 -7.14 8.38 -14.06
CA LEU A 194 -6.45 7.29 -14.76
C LEU A 194 -6.28 7.61 -16.24
N VAL A 195 -5.16 7.16 -16.82
CA VAL A 195 -4.96 7.15 -18.27
C VAL A 195 -4.90 5.69 -18.72
N LEU A 196 -5.87 5.28 -19.53
CA LEU A 196 -6.05 3.91 -19.96
C LEU A 196 -5.86 3.78 -21.47
N ASP A 197 -5.31 2.65 -21.92
CA ASP A 197 -5.30 2.26 -23.33
C ASP A 197 -6.74 2.18 -23.86
N ASN A 198 -7.03 3.00 -24.85
CA ASN A 198 -8.32 3.05 -25.52
C ASN A 198 -8.26 2.54 -26.96
N THR A 199 -7.18 1.84 -27.36
CA THR A 199 -7.14 1.19 -28.66
C THR A 199 -8.35 0.30 -28.87
N ASN A 200 -8.97 0.39 -30.05
CA ASN A 200 -10.22 -0.32 -30.39
C ASN A 200 -11.42 0.02 -29.47
N ASN A 201 -11.45 1.21 -28.85
CA ASN A 201 -12.54 1.66 -27.97
C ASN A 201 -12.78 0.73 -26.77
N LYS A 202 -11.71 0.16 -26.20
CA LYS A 202 -11.80 -0.70 -25.01
C LYS A 202 -12.43 0.01 -23.80
N VAL A 203 -12.21 1.33 -23.69
CA VAL A 203 -12.69 2.14 -22.58
C VAL A 203 -13.86 3.01 -23.02
N SER A 204 -13.68 3.82 -24.07
CA SER A 204 -14.69 4.73 -24.57
C SER A 204 -15.92 3.98 -25.08
N GLY A 205 -17.08 4.19 -24.45
CA GLY A 205 -18.33 3.50 -24.78
C GLY A 205 -18.60 2.22 -23.99
N CYS A 206 -17.60 1.74 -23.21
CA CYS A 206 -17.73 0.61 -22.30
C CYS A 206 -17.72 1.04 -20.83
N TRP A 207 -16.85 1.99 -20.47
CA TRP A 207 -16.76 2.58 -19.13
C TRP A 207 -17.60 3.86 -19.11
N GLY A 208 -18.43 4.02 -18.08
CA GLY A 208 -19.39 5.11 -17.98
C GLY A 208 -19.31 5.88 -16.66
N VAL A 209 -19.79 7.12 -16.69
CA VAL A 209 -19.99 7.91 -15.45
C VAL A 209 -20.98 7.18 -14.55
N GLY A 210 -20.66 7.09 -13.26
CA GLY A 210 -21.42 6.34 -12.25
C GLY A 210 -21.01 4.87 -12.13
N SER A 211 -20.13 4.35 -12.98
CA SER A 211 -19.59 3.00 -12.81
C SER A 211 -18.55 2.95 -11.69
N GLU A 212 -18.50 1.83 -10.99
CA GLU A 212 -17.51 1.53 -9.96
C GLU A 212 -16.29 0.82 -10.56
N VAL A 213 -15.11 1.26 -10.14
CA VAL A 213 -13.81 0.71 -10.52
C VAL A 213 -13.09 0.25 -9.25
N LEU A 214 -12.61 -0.98 -9.28
CA LEU A 214 -11.79 -1.59 -8.26
C LEU A 214 -10.31 -1.34 -8.55
N PHE A 215 -9.59 -0.92 -7.53
CA PHE A 215 -8.14 -0.99 -7.42
C PHE A 215 -7.83 -2.08 -6.39
N THR A 216 -7.14 -3.14 -6.82
CA THR A 216 -6.81 -4.23 -5.90
C THR A 216 -5.79 -3.76 -4.87
N SER A 217 -5.76 -4.43 -3.72
CA SER A 217 -4.71 -4.20 -2.71
C SER A 217 -3.31 -4.27 -3.34
N GLN A 218 -2.49 -3.30 -2.94
CA GLN A 218 -1.11 -3.10 -3.35
C GLN A 218 -0.12 -3.38 -2.21
N THR A 219 -0.64 -3.73 -1.05
CA THR A 219 0.13 -3.94 0.18
C THR A 219 0.10 -5.42 0.54
N LEU A 220 0.72 -5.77 1.68
CA LEU A 220 0.60 -7.11 2.25
C LEU A 220 -0.76 -7.34 2.94
N THR A 221 -1.63 -6.33 3.00
CA THR A 221 -2.96 -6.40 3.62
C THR A 221 -4.02 -6.60 2.54
N TYR A 222 -4.70 -7.74 2.54
CA TYR A 222 -5.67 -8.08 1.48
C TYR A 222 -6.92 -7.19 1.44
N GLU A 223 -7.16 -6.37 2.47
CA GLU A 223 -8.30 -5.45 2.60
C GLU A 223 -7.99 -4.02 2.14
N ASP A 224 -6.75 -3.72 1.76
CA ASP A 224 -6.32 -2.40 1.25
C ASP A 224 -6.75 -2.18 -0.20
N ASP A 225 -7.85 -2.80 -0.63
CA ASP A 225 -8.50 -2.52 -1.91
C ASP A 225 -9.29 -1.20 -1.85
N GLU A 226 -9.40 -0.53 -3.00
CA GLU A 226 -10.13 0.72 -3.11
C GLU A 226 -11.17 0.63 -4.23
N VAL A 227 -12.40 1.05 -3.94
CA VAL A 227 -13.44 1.23 -4.95
C VAL A 227 -13.68 2.72 -5.14
N ARG A 228 -13.74 3.15 -6.40
CA ARG A 228 -14.05 4.53 -6.79
C ARG A 228 -15.14 4.59 -7.85
N THR A 229 -15.85 5.70 -7.87
CA THR A 229 -16.87 5.97 -8.86
C THR A 229 -16.32 6.86 -9.96
N ILE A 230 -16.56 6.49 -11.22
CA ILE A 230 -16.18 7.32 -12.37
C ILE A 230 -17.08 8.55 -12.43
N VAL A 231 -16.50 9.75 -12.42
CA VAL A 231 -17.22 11.02 -12.58
C VAL A 231 -17.02 11.66 -13.95
N ASN A 232 -15.97 11.30 -14.67
CA ASN A 232 -15.76 11.75 -16.05
C ASN A 232 -15.00 10.72 -16.88
N VAL A 233 -15.37 10.63 -18.16
CA VAL A 233 -14.64 9.87 -19.17
C VAL A 233 -14.36 10.81 -20.34
N ALA A 234 -13.09 10.98 -20.68
CA ALA A 234 -12.65 11.74 -21.85
C ALA A 234 -11.70 10.87 -22.69
N THR A 235 -11.56 11.20 -23.96
CA THR A 235 -10.58 10.56 -24.85
C THR A 235 -9.60 11.59 -25.37
N THR A 236 -8.36 11.20 -25.59
CA THR A 236 -7.37 12.02 -26.30
C THR A 236 -7.85 12.34 -27.71
N SER A 237 -7.31 13.40 -28.32
CA SER A 237 -7.70 13.83 -29.67
C SER A 237 -7.46 12.77 -30.75
N ASP A 238 -6.48 11.89 -30.54
CA ASP A 238 -6.17 10.75 -31.42
C ASP A 238 -6.99 9.49 -31.07
N GLY A 239 -7.75 9.51 -29.98
CA GLY A 239 -8.56 8.38 -29.49
C GLY A 239 -7.76 7.21 -28.89
N MET A 240 -6.43 7.30 -28.84
CA MET A 240 -5.58 6.19 -28.37
C MET A 240 -5.66 5.96 -26.87
N PHE A 241 -5.92 7.01 -26.09
CA PHE A 241 -6.05 6.92 -24.65
C PHE A 241 -7.39 7.49 -24.18
N ALA A 242 -7.87 6.95 -23.07
CA ALA A 242 -9.00 7.48 -22.33
C ALA A 242 -8.52 7.96 -20.96
N THR A 243 -9.02 9.12 -20.54
CA THR A 243 -8.81 9.69 -19.22
C THR A 243 -10.08 9.48 -18.40
N ILE A 244 -9.94 8.80 -17.27
CA ILE A 244 -11.04 8.51 -16.34
C ILE A 244 -10.84 9.33 -15.08
N LYS A 245 -11.76 10.25 -14.76
CA LYS A 245 -11.76 10.97 -13.49
C LYS A 245 -12.60 10.21 -12.47
N LEU A 246 -12.08 10.11 -11.26
CA LEU A 246 -12.67 9.45 -10.09
C LEU A 246 -13.33 10.48 -9.17
N ASP A 247 -14.30 10.03 -8.37
CA ASP A 247 -15.01 10.83 -7.37
C ASP A 247 -14.11 11.25 -6.21
N ASN A 248 -13.19 10.36 -5.82
CA ASN A 248 -12.15 10.59 -4.84
C ASN A 248 -10.84 10.04 -5.39
N ALA A 249 -9.72 10.62 -4.95
CA ALA A 249 -8.42 10.10 -5.33
C ALA A 249 -8.18 8.70 -4.74
N VAL A 250 -7.29 7.94 -5.38
CA VAL A 250 -6.76 6.67 -4.88
C VAL A 250 -5.29 6.81 -4.54
N TYR A 251 -4.81 5.89 -3.72
CA TYR A 251 -3.37 5.77 -3.51
C TYR A 251 -2.68 5.44 -4.84
N PRO A 252 -1.46 5.95 -5.06
CA PRO A 252 -0.69 5.63 -6.24
C PRO A 252 -0.57 4.11 -6.41
N THR A 253 -1.23 3.63 -7.45
CA THR A 253 -1.22 2.23 -7.84
C THR A 253 0.08 1.98 -8.58
N SER A 254 0.97 1.13 -8.04
CA SER A 254 2.14 0.67 -8.78
C SER A 254 1.69 0.09 -10.11
N VAL A 255 2.22 0.66 -11.19
CA VAL A 255 2.01 0.21 -12.58
C VAL A 255 3.26 -0.47 -13.13
N VAL A 256 4.32 -0.55 -12.33
CA VAL A 256 5.61 -1.11 -12.71
C VAL A 256 5.75 -2.49 -12.06
N VAL A 257 5.92 -3.50 -12.91
CA VAL A 257 6.57 -4.75 -12.49
C VAL A 257 8.06 -4.40 -12.49
N ASP A 258 8.67 -4.29 -11.32
CA ASP A 258 10.11 -4.02 -11.25
C ASP A 258 10.86 -5.21 -11.87
N ASP A 259 11.84 -4.91 -12.72
CA ASP A 259 12.72 -5.90 -13.33
C ASP A 259 13.75 -6.44 -12.30
N ASP A 260 13.84 -5.85 -11.10
CA ASP A 260 14.64 -6.38 -10.00
C ASP A 260 13.99 -7.66 -9.41
N PRO A 261 14.62 -8.83 -9.53
CA PRO A 261 14.12 -10.08 -8.96
C PRO A 261 14.05 -10.09 -7.41
N ASN A 262 14.60 -9.07 -6.73
CA ASN A 262 14.51 -8.88 -5.29
C ASN A 262 13.47 -7.83 -4.87
N ALA A 263 12.92 -7.06 -5.80
CA ALA A 263 11.85 -6.12 -5.52
C ALA A 263 10.49 -6.82 -5.59
N ALA A 264 9.73 -6.76 -4.50
CA ALA A 264 8.34 -7.24 -4.46
C ALA A 264 7.39 -6.22 -5.11
N ALA A 265 7.72 -5.70 -6.29
CA ALA A 265 6.88 -4.76 -7.02
C ALA A 265 5.98 -5.51 -8.01
N PHE A 266 4.74 -5.73 -7.62
CA PHE A 266 3.69 -6.19 -8.53
C PHE A 266 2.85 -4.97 -8.93
N ALA A 267 2.51 -4.90 -10.22
CA ALA A 267 1.52 -3.92 -10.66
C ALA A 267 0.16 -4.30 -10.05
N GLY A 268 -0.55 -3.33 -9.48
CA GLY A 268 -1.91 -3.58 -9.03
C GLY A 268 -2.88 -3.68 -10.19
N GLU A 269 -3.87 -4.54 -10.05
CA GLU A 269 -4.89 -4.75 -11.07
C GLU A 269 -6.02 -3.74 -10.88
N VAL A 270 -6.51 -3.19 -11.99
CA VAL A 270 -7.64 -2.26 -12.01
C VAL A 270 -8.78 -2.88 -12.80
N ALA A 271 -9.97 -2.96 -12.20
CA ALA A 271 -11.11 -3.67 -12.79
C ALA A 271 -12.40 -2.85 -12.73
N LEU A 272 -13.12 -2.78 -13.85
CA LEU A 272 -14.48 -2.24 -13.88
C LEU A 272 -15.44 -3.26 -13.24
N LEU A 273 -16.11 -2.86 -12.17
CA LEU A 273 -17.08 -3.70 -11.45
C LEU A 273 -18.46 -3.63 -12.08
N THR A 274 -18.93 -2.44 -12.43
CA THR A 274 -20.33 -2.24 -12.85
C THR A 274 -20.65 -2.88 -14.20
N ARG A 275 -21.81 -3.54 -14.29
CA ARG A 275 -22.42 -3.99 -15.55
C ARG A 275 -23.84 -3.44 -15.71
N ASN A 276 -24.33 -3.44 -16.95
CA ASN A 276 -25.68 -2.95 -17.26
C ASN A 276 -26.80 -3.92 -16.87
N VAL A 277 -26.49 -5.21 -16.72
CA VAL A 277 -27.43 -6.24 -16.28
C VAL A 277 -26.98 -6.73 -14.92
N ILE A 278 -27.83 -6.58 -13.92
CA ILE A 278 -27.55 -6.96 -12.54
C ILE A 278 -28.51 -8.08 -12.14
N VAL A 279 -27.96 -9.16 -11.62
CA VAL A 279 -28.66 -10.23 -10.92
C VAL A 279 -28.26 -10.15 -9.46
N GLU A 280 -29.20 -9.76 -8.61
CA GLU A 280 -28.95 -9.52 -7.18
C GLU A 280 -29.79 -10.46 -6.32
N GLY A 281 -29.16 -11.09 -5.34
CA GLY A 281 -29.86 -11.87 -4.32
C GLY A 281 -30.51 -10.98 -3.26
N ASP A 282 -31.69 -11.38 -2.79
CA ASP A 282 -32.34 -10.76 -1.63
C ASP A 282 -31.88 -11.45 -0.34
N ASP A 283 -31.02 -10.77 0.42
CA ASP A 283 -30.42 -11.23 1.66
C ASP A 283 -31.15 -10.72 2.92
N ALA A 284 -32.26 -9.98 2.77
CA ALA A 284 -32.91 -9.26 3.87
C ALA A 284 -33.35 -10.16 5.03
N ASN A 285 -33.65 -11.44 4.76
CA ASN A 285 -34.11 -12.41 5.75
C ASN A 285 -33.06 -13.48 6.10
N SER A 286 -31.92 -13.52 5.39
CA SER A 286 -30.82 -14.43 5.66
C SER A 286 -29.51 -13.77 5.18
N PRO A 287 -28.77 -13.09 6.07
CA PRO A 287 -27.67 -12.21 5.69
C PRO A 287 -26.46 -12.92 5.06
N ASP A 288 -26.46 -14.26 5.03
CA ASP A 288 -25.42 -15.09 4.40
C ASP A 288 -25.97 -15.98 3.26
N HIS A 289 -27.24 -15.79 2.85
CA HIS A 289 -27.88 -16.56 1.78
C HIS A 289 -28.47 -15.63 0.71
N GLY A 290 -27.74 -15.52 -0.39
CA GLY A 290 -28.16 -14.83 -1.59
C GLY A 290 -28.83 -15.73 -2.63
N GLY A 291 -28.98 -15.21 -3.84
CA GLY A 291 -29.43 -16.00 -4.99
C GLY A 291 -28.34 -16.95 -5.52
N TYR A 292 -28.71 -17.92 -6.34
CA TYR A 292 -27.77 -18.79 -7.03
C TYR A 292 -28.24 -19.08 -8.46
N LEU A 293 -27.31 -19.35 -9.38
CA LEU A 293 -27.60 -19.77 -10.75
C LEU A 293 -26.98 -21.13 -11.02
N MET A 294 -27.78 -22.07 -11.49
CA MET A 294 -27.33 -23.41 -11.86
C MET A 294 -27.75 -23.75 -13.28
N VAL A 295 -26.77 -24.05 -14.13
CA VAL A 295 -26.96 -24.77 -15.38
C VAL A 295 -26.92 -26.26 -15.05
N TYR A 296 -28.08 -26.90 -15.09
CA TYR A 296 -28.24 -28.27 -14.62
C TYR A 296 -28.40 -29.26 -15.78
N ARG A 297 -27.42 -30.17 -15.94
CA ARG A 297 -27.47 -31.34 -16.82
C ARG A 297 -27.86 -31.02 -18.26
N THR A 298 -27.10 -30.14 -18.91
CA THR A 298 -27.33 -29.72 -20.31
C THR A 298 -26.23 -30.23 -21.26
N PRO A 299 -26.09 -31.55 -21.48
CA PRO A 299 -25.02 -32.09 -22.31
C PRO A 299 -25.16 -31.68 -23.77
N ASN A 300 -24.06 -31.23 -24.37
CA ASN A 300 -23.96 -30.73 -25.74
C ASN A 300 -24.84 -29.50 -26.01
N VAL A 301 -25.15 -28.72 -24.97
CA VAL A 301 -25.90 -27.46 -25.11
C VAL A 301 -25.02 -26.30 -24.67
N GLU A 302 -24.65 -25.47 -25.63
CA GLU A 302 -23.86 -24.26 -25.39
C GLU A 302 -24.63 -23.27 -24.51
N GLN A 303 -24.00 -22.83 -23.43
CA GLN A 303 -24.49 -21.75 -22.57
C GLN A 303 -23.62 -20.51 -22.73
N THR A 304 -24.22 -19.33 -22.82
CA THR A 304 -23.51 -18.05 -22.80
C THR A 304 -24.01 -17.22 -21.63
N ILE A 305 -23.12 -16.95 -20.68
CA ILE A 305 -23.34 -16.03 -19.56
C ILE A 305 -22.27 -14.94 -19.70
N GLU A 306 -22.65 -13.79 -20.24
CA GLU A 306 -21.68 -12.74 -20.60
C GLU A 306 -22.13 -11.34 -20.18
N GLY A 307 -21.22 -10.58 -19.56
CA GLY A 307 -21.43 -9.16 -19.26
C GLY A 307 -22.44 -8.86 -18.14
N ILE A 308 -22.66 -9.79 -17.21
CA ILE A 308 -23.63 -9.69 -16.11
C ILE A 308 -22.91 -9.40 -14.79
N GLU A 309 -23.49 -8.55 -13.96
CA GLU A 309 -23.09 -8.35 -12.57
C GLU A 309 -23.96 -9.20 -11.65
N PHE A 310 -23.34 -10.18 -10.99
CA PHE A 310 -23.92 -11.01 -9.96
C PHE A 310 -23.55 -10.44 -8.59
N LYS A 311 -24.53 -9.94 -7.84
CA LYS A 311 -24.32 -9.27 -6.55
C LYS A 311 -25.06 -10.02 -5.45
N LYS A 312 -24.46 -10.17 -4.27
CA LYS A 312 -25.10 -10.86 -3.13
C LYS A 312 -25.63 -12.24 -3.52
N MET A 313 -24.78 -13.03 -4.15
CA MET A 313 -25.12 -14.38 -4.62
C MET A 313 -24.37 -15.44 -3.79
N GLY A 314 -24.69 -16.71 -4.00
CA GLY A 314 -24.20 -17.83 -3.22
C GLY A 314 -24.92 -17.97 -1.88
N GLN A 315 -24.89 -19.17 -1.32
CA GLN A 315 -25.46 -19.44 0.01
C GLN A 315 -24.42 -20.13 0.89
N LEU A 316 -23.96 -19.43 1.93
CA LEU A 316 -22.91 -19.92 2.83
C LEU A 316 -23.27 -21.26 3.48
N GLY A 317 -22.34 -22.21 3.40
CA GLY A 317 -22.43 -23.54 3.99
C GLY A 317 -23.36 -24.52 3.26
N ILE A 318 -23.98 -24.12 2.14
CA ILE A 318 -24.91 -24.97 1.40
C ILE A 318 -24.26 -25.42 0.09
N PHE A 319 -24.08 -26.73 -0.06
CA PHE A 319 -23.56 -27.33 -1.30
C PHE A 319 -24.44 -27.00 -2.50
N ASP A 320 -23.83 -26.83 -3.68
CA ASP A 320 -24.50 -26.50 -4.94
C ASP A 320 -25.30 -25.19 -4.98
N ARG A 321 -24.87 -24.20 -4.19
CA ARG A 321 -25.54 -22.90 -4.12
C ARG A 321 -24.50 -21.79 -4.30
N TYR A 322 -24.05 -21.65 -5.54
CA TYR A 322 -23.01 -20.71 -5.94
C TYR A 322 -23.54 -19.64 -6.91
N PRO A 323 -22.87 -18.49 -7.05
CA PRO A 323 -23.27 -17.44 -7.99
C PRO A 323 -23.48 -17.96 -9.42
N ILE A 324 -22.56 -18.79 -9.92
CA ILE A 324 -22.67 -19.47 -11.21
C ILE A 324 -22.17 -20.91 -11.04
N GLN A 325 -23.03 -21.88 -11.29
CA GLN A 325 -22.68 -23.30 -11.26
C GLN A 325 -23.04 -23.99 -12.57
N PHE A 326 -22.12 -24.81 -13.07
CA PHE A 326 -22.41 -25.79 -14.12
C PHE A 326 -22.36 -27.17 -13.50
N GLU A 327 -23.55 -27.77 -13.38
CA GLU A 327 -23.76 -29.00 -12.64
C GLU A 327 -24.01 -30.16 -13.61
N GLN A 328 -23.05 -31.07 -13.70
CA GLN A 328 -23.11 -32.29 -14.48
C GLN A 328 -23.47 -32.06 -15.95
N CYS A 329 -22.94 -30.98 -16.56
CA CYS A 329 -23.20 -30.64 -17.96
C CYS A 329 -22.45 -31.53 -18.96
N LYS A 330 -21.51 -32.38 -18.50
CA LYS A 330 -20.74 -33.30 -19.35
C LYS A 330 -19.96 -32.55 -20.43
N ASP A 331 -20.33 -32.64 -21.71
CA ASP A 331 -19.70 -31.86 -22.76
C ASP A 331 -20.41 -30.49 -22.86
N ALA A 332 -19.70 -29.46 -22.41
CA ALA A 332 -20.11 -28.07 -22.47
C ALA A 332 -19.23 -27.27 -23.46
N GLY A 333 -18.57 -27.94 -24.41
CA GLY A 333 -17.80 -27.30 -25.48
C GLY A 333 -18.61 -26.19 -26.15
N GLY A 334 -17.99 -25.02 -26.29
CA GLY A 334 -18.65 -23.80 -26.81
C GLY A 334 -19.37 -22.96 -25.75
N SER A 335 -19.57 -23.49 -24.53
CA SER A 335 -20.11 -22.69 -23.42
C SER A 335 -19.10 -21.68 -22.91
N ARG A 336 -19.58 -20.48 -22.57
CA ARG A 336 -18.77 -19.36 -22.08
C ARG A 336 -19.41 -18.68 -20.87
N VAL A 337 -18.57 -18.43 -19.87
CA VAL A 337 -18.86 -17.53 -18.75
C VAL A 337 -17.82 -16.41 -18.83
N SER A 338 -18.21 -15.25 -19.35
CA SER A 338 -17.24 -14.21 -19.71
C SER A 338 -17.62 -12.78 -19.34
N MET A 339 -16.63 -11.94 -19.02
CA MET A 339 -16.84 -10.51 -18.73
C MET A 339 -17.88 -10.23 -17.64
N ASN A 340 -18.15 -11.18 -16.75
CA ASN A 340 -19.08 -11.01 -15.64
C ASN A 340 -18.35 -10.39 -14.45
N THR A 341 -19.12 -9.73 -13.59
CA THR A 341 -18.66 -9.33 -12.26
C THR A 341 -19.41 -10.18 -11.25
N ILE A 342 -18.72 -10.76 -10.26
CA ILE A 342 -19.31 -11.51 -9.16
C ILE A 342 -18.82 -10.85 -7.89
N ARG A 343 -19.70 -10.11 -7.21
CA ARG A 343 -19.31 -9.30 -6.06
C ARG A 343 -20.21 -9.48 -4.86
N ASP A 344 -19.64 -9.29 -3.69
CA ASP A 344 -20.35 -9.47 -2.42
C ASP A 344 -20.95 -10.90 -2.33
N SER A 345 -20.21 -11.90 -2.82
CA SER A 345 -20.68 -13.29 -2.85
C SER A 345 -20.49 -13.96 -1.50
N PHE A 346 -21.54 -14.60 -1.01
CA PHE A 346 -21.54 -15.33 0.26
C PHE A 346 -20.88 -16.71 0.16
N GLN A 347 -20.69 -17.25 -1.05
CA GLN A 347 -20.01 -18.53 -1.24
C GLN A 347 -19.52 -18.75 -2.68
N ARG A 348 -18.20 -18.83 -2.85
CA ARG A 348 -17.50 -19.07 -4.12
C ARG A 348 -17.91 -18.08 -5.22
N CYS A 349 -17.56 -18.38 -6.46
CA CYS A 349 -17.98 -17.62 -7.64
C CYS A 349 -18.50 -18.53 -8.75
N VAL A 350 -17.59 -19.03 -9.60
CA VAL A 350 -17.89 -19.93 -10.71
C VAL A 350 -17.41 -21.34 -10.36
N VAL A 351 -18.34 -22.28 -10.31
CA VAL A 351 -18.05 -23.68 -9.98
C VAL A 351 -18.45 -24.57 -11.15
N LEU A 352 -17.52 -25.41 -11.60
CA LEU A 352 -17.80 -26.47 -12.56
C LEU A 352 -17.72 -27.82 -11.86
N GLU A 353 -18.82 -28.56 -11.90
CA GLU A 353 -18.89 -29.94 -11.44
C GLU A 353 -19.28 -30.83 -12.63
N GLY A 354 -18.51 -31.90 -12.87
CA GLY A 354 -18.80 -32.90 -13.90
C GLY A 354 -19.00 -32.31 -15.30
N THR A 355 -18.34 -31.18 -15.57
CA THR A 355 -18.51 -30.33 -16.75
C THR A 355 -17.17 -30.12 -17.44
N ASN A 356 -17.13 -30.31 -18.75
CA ASN A 356 -15.92 -30.33 -19.58
C ASN A 356 -16.02 -29.33 -20.73
N GLY A 357 -14.88 -28.78 -21.16
CA GLY A 357 -14.79 -27.95 -22.37
C GLY A 357 -15.36 -26.52 -22.25
N ALA A 358 -15.73 -26.07 -21.05
CA ALA A 358 -16.25 -24.72 -20.82
C ALA A 358 -15.13 -23.68 -20.76
N ILE A 359 -15.41 -22.46 -21.24
CA ILE A 359 -14.49 -21.32 -21.18
C ILE A 359 -14.97 -20.34 -20.11
N ILE A 360 -14.16 -20.14 -19.08
CA ILE A 360 -14.38 -19.18 -18.00
C ILE A 360 -13.34 -18.08 -18.18
N SER A 361 -13.73 -16.90 -18.66
CA SER A 361 -12.73 -15.88 -19.02
C SER A 361 -13.11 -14.44 -18.72
N LYS A 362 -12.12 -13.61 -18.35
CA LYS A 362 -12.30 -12.16 -18.16
C LYS A 362 -13.37 -11.81 -17.11
N ASN A 363 -13.64 -12.70 -16.16
CA ASN A 363 -14.56 -12.42 -15.06
C ASN A 363 -13.81 -11.73 -13.91
N VAL A 364 -14.53 -10.87 -13.19
CA VAL A 364 -14.02 -10.19 -11.99
C VAL A 364 -14.79 -10.71 -10.80
N ALA A 365 -14.09 -11.30 -9.84
CA ALA A 365 -14.63 -11.69 -8.55
C ALA A 365 -14.09 -10.76 -7.46
N PHE A 366 -14.96 -10.10 -6.70
CA PHE A 366 -14.56 -9.10 -5.71
C PHE A 366 -15.37 -9.21 -4.42
N ASN A 367 -14.71 -9.15 -3.25
CA ASN A 367 -15.37 -9.27 -1.95
C ASN A 367 -16.23 -10.54 -1.85
N THR A 368 -15.59 -11.70 -1.90
CA THR A 368 -16.29 -12.99 -2.03
C THR A 368 -15.79 -13.99 -1.00
N ALA A 369 -16.67 -14.85 -0.49
CA ALA A 369 -16.26 -15.87 0.47
C ALA A 369 -15.71 -17.13 -0.22
N GLY A 370 -14.51 -17.58 0.15
CA GLY A 370 -13.90 -18.81 -0.35
C GLY A 370 -13.29 -18.72 -1.76
N HIS A 371 -12.98 -19.87 -2.35
CA HIS A 371 -12.38 -19.94 -3.69
C HIS A 371 -13.38 -19.56 -4.78
N CYS A 372 -12.97 -18.71 -5.74
CA CYS A 372 -13.89 -18.22 -6.75
C CYS A 372 -14.00 -19.07 -8.02
N TYR A 373 -12.88 -19.54 -8.58
CA TYR A 373 -12.92 -20.32 -9.82
C TYR A 373 -12.52 -21.76 -9.50
N VAL A 374 -13.50 -22.67 -9.51
CA VAL A 374 -13.36 -24.01 -8.90
C VAL A 374 -13.78 -25.12 -9.86
N LEU A 375 -13.01 -26.21 -9.86
CA LEU A 375 -13.40 -27.53 -10.38
C LEU A 375 -13.65 -28.45 -9.19
N GLU A 376 -14.79 -29.13 -9.14
CA GLU A 376 -15.26 -29.82 -7.93
C GLU A 376 -14.81 -31.29 -7.83
N ASP A 377 -14.94 -32.08 -8.90
CA ASP A 377 -14.87 -33.56 -8.80
C ASP A 377 -13.63 -34.20 -9.44
N ARG A 378 -12.62 -33.42 -9.82
CA ARG A 378 -11.37 -33.87 -10.49
C ARG A 378 -11.58 -34.60 -11.83
N THR A 379 -12.81 -34.77 -12.30
CA THR A 379 -13.15 -35.44 -13.57
C THR A 379 -13.34 -34.45 -14.71
N GLU A 380 -13.35 -33.16 -14.39
CA GLU A 380 -13.50 -32.05 -15.30
C GLU A 380 -12.24 -31.87 -16.16
N ILE A 381 -12.38 -31.99 -17.47
CA ILE A 381 -11.28 -31.90 -18.45
C ILE A 381 -11.55 -30.81 -19.49
N ASN A 382 -10.46 -30.29 -20.06
CA ASN A 382 -10.47 -29.32 -21.17
C ASN A 382 -11.22 -28.01 -20.88
N ASN A 383 -11.49 -27.67 -19.61
CA ASN A 383 -11.99 -26.35 -19.26
C ASN A 383 -10.84 -25.33 -19.32
N ILE A 384 -11.15 -24.12 -19.75
CA ILE A 384 -10.19 -23.02 -19.87
C ILE A 384 -10.56 -21.93 -18.88
N PHE A 385 -9.64 -21.60 -17.97
CA PHE A 385 -9.75 -20.46 -17.07
C PHE A 385 -8.67 -19.45 -17.45
N GLU A 386 -9.06 -18.33 -18.04
CA GLU A 386 -8.10 -17.32 -18.54
C GLU A 386 -8.53 -15.90 -18.20
N TYR A 387 -7.57 -15.03 -17.84
CA TYR A 387 -7.81 -13.61 -17.58
C TYR A 387 -8.90 -13.33 -16.51
N ASN A 388 -9.15 -14.26 -15.59
CA ASN A 388 -10.09 -14.03 -14.51
C ASN A 388 -9.37 -13.39 -13.32
N LEU A 389 -9.98 -12.36 -12.73
CA LEU A 389 -9.52 -11.70 -11.52
C LEU A 389 -10.32 -12.22 -10.32
N GLY A 390 -9.62 -12.51 -9.22
CA GLY A 390 -10.22 -12.74 -7.90
C GLY A 390 -9.52 -11.86 -6.88
N ALA A 391 -10.25 -10.92 -6.28
CA ALA A 391 -9.73 -9.94 -5.32
C ALA A 391 -10.59 -9.91 -4.05
N ARG A 392 -9.96 -9.63 -2.90
CA ARG A 392 -10.61 -9.61 -1.59
C ARG A 392 -11.45 -10.88 -1.31
N THR A 393 -10.79 -12.04 -1.32
CA THR A 393 -11.45 -13.33 -1.04
C THR A 393 -11.39 -13.63 0.46
N ASN A 394 -12.56 -13.67 1.09
CA ASN A 394 -12.68 -13.83 2.53
C ASN A 394 -12.59 -15.30 2.94
N LYS A 395 -11.86 -15.57 4.02
CA LYS A 395 -11.77 -16.90 4.61
C LYS A 395 -13.13 -17.32 5.18
N ILE A 396 -13.62 -18.48 4.75
CA ILE A 396 -14.82 -19.11 5.32
C ILE A 396 -14.46 -19.82 6.63
N ASN A 397 -15.33 -19.70 7.64
CA ASN A 397 -15.20 -20.44 8.89
C ASN A 397 -15.33 -21.95 8.63
N VAL A 398 -14.48 -22.74 9.28
CA VAL A 398 -14.40 -24.20 9.10
C VAL A 398 -15.73 -24.94 9.23
N ASN A 399 -16.68 -24.41 10.02
CA ASN A 399 -18.01 -25.00 10.21
C ASN A 399 -18.94 -24.87 9.00
N TYR A 400 -18.59 -24.01 8.03
CA TYR A 400 -19.34 -23.79 6.80
C TYR A 400 -18.55 -24.24 5.57
N LEU A 401 -17.46 -25.00 5.76
CA LEU A 401 -16.77 -25.61 4.65
C LEU A 401 -17.68 -26.67 4.03
N VAL A 402 -17.80 -26.59 2.71
CA VAL A 402 -18.56 -27.54 1.94
C VAL A 402 -17.59 -28.56 1.36
N ASP A 403 -17.75 -29.82 1.77
CA ASP A 403 -16.91 -30.94 1.34
C ASP A 403 -17.60 -31.70 0.20
N SER A 404 -16.90 -31.84 -0.93
CA SER A 404 -17.40 -32.60 -2.08
C SER A 404 -17.46 -34.11 -1.83
N GLU A 405 -16.89 -34.61 -0.71
CA GLU A 405 -17.00 -36.02 -0.31
C GLU A 405 -18.29 -36.34 0.46
N ASN A 406 -19.05 -35.34 0.92
CA ASN A 406 -20.33 -35.53 1.65
C ASN A 406 -21.55 -35.23 0.76
N LYS A 407 -21.60 -35.82 -0.45
CA LYS A 407 -22.72 -35.66 -1.41
C LYS A 407 -23.97 -36.50 -1.10
N ASP A 408 -24.02 -37.19 0.05
CA ASP A 408 -25.06 -38.17 0.40
C ASP A 408 -26.17 -37.62 1.31
#